data_AF-A0A1G2YIT6-F1
#
_entry.id   AF-A0A1G2YIT6-F1
#
_cell.length_a   1.000
_cell.length_b   1.000
_cell.length_c   1.000
_cell.angle_alpha   90.00
_cell.angle_beta   90.00
_cell.angle_gamma   90.00
#
_symmetry.space_group_name_H-M   'P 1'
#
loop_
_entity.id
_entity.type
_entity.pdbx_description
1 polymer ?
#
loop_
_entity_poly.entity_id
_entity_poly.type
_entity_poly.pdbx_seq_one_letter_code
_entity_poly.pdbx_strand_id
1 'polypeptide(L)'
;MELANIDLSRKLLTLFGKDESMIEFIQDRPGHDRRHAGAAEKAKLQLGWNPDVDFEQGLAQTIQWYKQNAQWWQARQRQMAAG
;
A
#
# COMPACT_ATOMS: atom_id res chain seq x y z
N MET A 1 -0.70 -9.08 -10.94
CA MET A 1 -1.07 -7.66 -11.14
C MET A 1 0.15 -6.82 -10.83
N GLU A 2 0.45 -5.84 -11.65
CA GLU A 2 1.50 -4.85 -11.40
C GLU A 2 0.83 -3.52 -11.12
N LEU A 3 1.34 -2.78 -10.14
CA LEU A 3 0.80 -1.49 -9.74
C LEU A 3 1.97 -0.56 -9.40
N ALA A 4 2.08 0.56 -10.11
CA ALA A 4 3.07 1.57 -9.81
C ALA A 4 2.66 2.37 -8.57
N ASN A 5 3.66 2.93 -7.86
CA ASN A 5 3.40 3.76 -6.68
C ASN A 5 2.45 4.92 -6.98
N ILE A 6 2.59 5.56 -8.14
CA ILE A 6 1.73 6.69 -8.54
C ILE A 6 0.26 6.27 -8.70
N ASP A 7 0.00 5.07 -9.24
CA ASP A 7 -1.36 4.57 -9.45
C ASP A 7 -2.00 4.17 -8.13
N LEU A 8 -1.21 3.61 -7.19
CA LEU A 8 -1.68 3.38 -5.82
C LEU A 8 -2.02 4.69 -5.11
N SER A 9 -1.17 5.72 -5.23
CA SER A 9 -1.45 7.04 -4.65
C SER A 9 -2.76 7.64 -5.18
N ARG A 10 -3.00 7.58 -6.50
CA ARG A 10 -4.26 8.04 -7.12
C ARG A 10 -5.48 7.24 -6.63
N LYS A 11 -5.35 5.91 -6.51
CA LYS A 11 -6.40 5.05 -5.94
C LYS A 11 -6.75 5.48 -4.52
N LEU A 12 -5.73 5.70 -3.68
CA LEU A 12 -5.94 6.18 -2.31
C LEU A 12 -6.65 7.53 -2.29
N LEU A 13 -6.20 8.52 -3.07
CA LEU A 13 -6.84 9.82 -3.15
C LEU A 13 -8.33 9.70 -3.50
N THR A 14 -8.66 8.90 -4.51
CA THR A 14 -10.05 8.61 -4.90
C THR A 14 -10.86 8.03 -3.73
N LEU A 15 -10.31 7.03 -3.03
CA LEU A 15 -10.97 6.39 -1.87
C LEU A 15 -11.17 7.35 -0.68
N PHE A 16 -10.34 8.40 -0.58
CA PHE A 16 -10.43 9.44 0.44
C PHE A 16 -11.16 10.71 -0.02
N GLY A 17 -11.69 10.75 -1.25
CA GLY A 17 -12.35 11.93 -1.81
C GLY A 17 -11.39 13.14 -1.93
N LYS A 18 -10.14 12.87 -2.29
CA LYS A 18 -9.07 13.85 -2.51
C LYS A 18 -8.65 13.84 -3.97
N ASP A 19 -7.99 14.90 -4.40
CA ASP A 19 -7.48 15.06 -5.75
C ASP A 19 -5.93 15.02 -5.79
N GLU A 20 -5.37 14.96 -6.99
CA GLU A 20 -3.93 14.81 -7.23
C GLU A 20 -3.08 15.99 -6.74
N SER A 21 -3.68 17.13 -6.37
CA SER A 21 -2.93 18.24 -5.75
C SER A 21 -2.27 17.88 -4.42
N MET A 22 -2.71 16.80 -3.77
CA MET A 22 -2.07 16.27 -2.56
C MET A 22 -0.84 15.39 -2.83
N ILE A 23 -0.46 15.17 -4.10
CA ILE A 23 0.76 14.44 -4.45
C ILE A 23 1.94 15.41 -4.53
N GLU A 24 2.93 15.19 -3.68
CA GLU A 24 4.23 15.86 -3.77
C GLU A 24 5.26 14.93 -4.41
N PHE A 25 5.91 15.38 -5.47
CA PHE A 25 7.01 14.66 -6.10
C PHE A 25 8.32 15.05 -5.42
N ILE A 26 8.94 14.08 -4.75
CA ILE A 26 10.22 14.26 -4.07
C ILE A 26 11.36 13.64 -4.88
N GLN A 27 12.59 13.98 -4.51
CA GLN A 27 13.78 13.37 -5.11
C GLN A 27 13.76 11.85 -4.91
N ASP A 28 14.12 11.13 -5.98
CA ASP A 28 14.16 9.68 -5.93
C ASP A 28 15.24 9.16 -4.97
N ARG A 29 15.00 7.98 -4.40
CA ARG A 29 15.93 7.36 -3.44
C ARG A 29 17.12 6.77 -4.20
N PRO A 30 18.38 7.00 -3.77
CA PRO A 30 19.53 6.29 -4.33
C PRO A 30 19.33 4.77 -4.22
N GLY A 31 19.40 4.09 -5.37
CA GLY A 31 19.18 2.64 -5.45
C GLY A 31 17.71 2.20 -5.37
N HIS A 32 16.76 3.05 -5.76
CA HIS A 32 15.35 2.66 -5.83
C HIS A 32 15.14 1.57 -6.90
N ASP A 33 14.73 0.38 -6.45
CA ASP A 33 14.36 -0.72 -7.33
C ASP A 33 13.16 -0.32 -8.21
N ARG A 34 13.28 -0.52 -9.52
CA ARG A 34 12.26 -0.10 -10.49
C ARG A 34 11.02 -1.00 -10.47
N ARG A 35 11.21 -2.31 -10.31
CA ARG A 35 10.14 -3.30 -10.44
C ARG A 35 10.50 -4.57 -9.69
N HIS A 36 9.55 -5.04 -8.87
CA HIS A 36 9.56 -6.39 -8.33
C HIS A 36 8.37 -7.16 -8.87
N ALA A 37 8.62 -8.35 -9.37
CA ALA A 37 7.59 -9.26 -9.84
C ALA A 37 7.92 -10.67 -9.36
N GLY A 38 6.90 -11.36 -8.87
CA GLY A 38 6.97 -12.75 -8.43
C GLY A 38 5.89 -13.57 -9.12
N ALA A 39 6.19 -14.84 -9.33
CA ALA A 39 5.31 -15.81 -9.97
C ALA A 39 4.92 -16.87 -8.90
N ALA A 40 3.63 -17.15 -8.76
CA ALA A 40 3.10 -18.01 -7.69
C ALA A 40 2.62 -19.38 -8.19
N GLU A 41 2.91 -19.71 -9.45
CA GLU A 41 2.49 -20.94 -10.15
C GLU A 41 2.97 -22.18 -9.40
N LYS A 42 4.20 -22.17 -8.87
CA LYS A 42 4.74 -23.30 -8.11
C LYS A 42 3.92 -23.57 -6.85
N ALA A 43 3.56 -22.53 -6.09
CA ALA A 43 2.74 -22.66 -4.88
C ALA A 43 1.31 -23.14 -5.24
N LYS A 44 0.74 -22.61 -6.32
CA LYS A 44 -0.57 -23.05 -6.84
C LYS A 44 -0.58 -24.54 -7.18
N LEU A 45 0.41 -24.99 -7.97
CA LEU A 45 0.46 -26.36 -8.46
C LEU A 45 0.84 -27.37 -7.38
N GLN A 46 1.76 -27.02 -6.49
CA GLN A 46 2.32 -27.97 -5.53
C GLN A 46 1.59 -27.98 -4.18
N LEU A 47 0.99 -26.85 -3.79
CA LEU A 47 0.35 -26.68 -2.48
C LEU A 47 -1.15 -26.42 -2.58
N GLY A 48 -1.70 -26.27 -3.80
CA GLY A 48 -3.09 -25.84 -3.99
C GLY A 48 -3.36 -24.42 -3.50
N TRP A 49 -2.31 -23.62 -3.26
CA TRP A 49 -2.45 -22.28 -2.72
C TRP A 49 -3.07 -21.34 -3.74
N ASN A 50 -4.03 -20.52 -3.34
CA ASN A 50 -4.55 -19.41 -4.14
C ASN A 50 -4.84 -18.22 -3.22
N PRO A 51 -4.70 -16.96 -3.68
CA PRO A 51 -5.10 -15.82 -2.86
C PRO A 51 -6.61 -15.83 -2.63
N ASP A 52 -7.03 -15.71 -1.37
CA ASP A 52 -8.43 -15.61 -0.97
C ASP A 52 -8.97 -14.17 -1.03
N VAL A 53 -8.06 -13.20 -1.07
CA VAL A 53 -8.37 -11.77 -1.02
C VAL A 53 -7.71 -11.12 -2.23
N ASP A 54 -8.51 -10.44 -3.05
CA ASP A 54 -7.98 -9.64 -4.14
C ASP A 54 -7.42 -8.30 -3.62
N PHE A 55 -6.73 -7.57 -4.50
CA PHE A 55 -6.08 -6.34 -4.11
C PHE A 55 -7.04 -5.26 -3.62
N GLU A 56 -8.18 -5.08 -4.30
CA GLU A 56 -9.13 -4.01 -3.97
C GLU A 56 -9.82 -4.28 -2.64
N GLN A 57 -10.21 -5.54 -2.40
CA GLN A 57 -10.73 -6.00 -1.12
C GLN A 57 -9.70 -5.81 0.00
N GLY A 58 -8.46 -6.24 -0.22
CA GLY A 58 -7.37 -6.10 0.74
C GLY A 58 -7.05 -4.64 1.06
N LEU A 59 -7.03 -3.76 0.05
CA LEU A 59 -6.81 -2.33 0.23
C LEU A 59 -7.93 -1.67 1.05
N ALA A 60 -9.20 -1.99 0.76
CA ALA A 60 -10.34 -1.47 1.51
C ALA A 60 -10.30 -1.91 2.98
N GLN A 61 -9.99 -3.19 3.24
CA GLN A 61 -9.82 -3.71 4.60
C GLN A 61 -8.66 -3.02 5.33
N THR A 62 -7.54 -2.80 4.63
CA THR A 62 -6.37 -2.10 5.17
C THR A 62 -6.74 -0.67 5.59
N ILE A 63 -7.40 0.09 4.71
CA ILE A 63 -7.87 1.46 5.03
C ILE A 63 -8.78 1.45 6.26
N GLN A 64 -9.72 0.51 6.32
CA GLN A 64 -10.63 0.41 7.46
C GLN A 64 -9.89 0.11 8.76
N TRP A 65 -8.89 -0.77 8.72
CA TRP A 65 -8.05 -1.07 9.87
C TRP A 65 -7.32 0.18 10.37
N TYR A 66 -6.69 0.97 9.48
CA TYR A 66 -6.00 2.21 9.86
C TYR A 66 -6.93 3.26 10.47
N LYS A 67 -8.18 3.35 9.99
CA LYS A 67 -9.21 4.23 10.57
C LYS A 67 -9.58 3.80 11.99
N GLN A 68 -9.76 2.50 12.22
CA GLN A 68 -10.16 1.96 13.52
C GLN A 68 -9.02 1.94 14.55
N ASN A 69 -7.76 1.92 14.09
CA ASN A 69 -6.58 1.77 14.93
C ASN A 69 -5.74 3.05 15.02
N ALA A 70 -6.40 4.22 15.04
CA ALA A 70 -5.73 5.52 15.08
C ALA A 70 -4.71 5.67 16.22
N GLN A 71 -5.07 5.20 17.42
CA GLN A 71 -4.19 5.26 18.60
C GLN A 71 -2.86 4.55 18.37
N TRP A 72 -2.86 3.44 17.63
CA TRP A 72 -1.67 2.62 17.38
C TRP A 72 -0.62 3.38 16.56
N TRP A 73 -1.00 4.02 15.45
CA TRP A 73 -0.04 4.74 14.61
C TRP A 73 0.26 6.14 15.15
N GLN A 74 -0.71 6.82 15.79
CA GLN A 74 -0.48 8.14 16.38
C GLN A 74 0.51 8.10 17.54
N ALA A 75 0.59 7.00 18.30
CA ALA A 75 1.61 6.84 19.32
C ALA A 75 3.03 6.86 18.72
N ARG A 76 3.23 6.16 17.60
CA ARG A 76 4.52 6.11 16.88
C ARG A 76 4.87 7.45 16.24
N GLN A 77 3.90 8.12 15.63
CA GLN A 77 4.13 9.44 15.01
C GLN A 77 4.58 10.47 16.04
N ARG A 78 3.99 10.46 17.24
CA ARG A 78 4.41 11.34 18.35
C ARG A 78 5.84 11.05 18.82
N GLN A 79 6.26 9.78 18.82
CA GLN A 79 7.65 9.41 19.16
C GLN A 79 8.64 9.95 18.11
N MET A 80 8.31 9.82 16.81
CA MET A 80 9.16 10.32 15.74
C MET A 80 9.26 11.86 15.70
N ALA A 81 8.21 12.57 16.12
CA ALA A 81 8.22 14.03 16.18
C ALA A 81 8.97 14.60 17.41
N ALA A 82 9.26 13.74 18.39
CA ALA A 82 9.93 14.12 19.64
C ALA A 82 11.44 13.83 19.64
N GLY A 83 11.97 13.21 18.58
CA GLY A 83 13.40 12.96 18.36
C GLY A 83 13.91 13.74 17.15
#